data_AF-A0A7C3LBQ6-F1
#
_entry.id   AF-A0A7C3LBQ6-F1
#
_cell.length_a   1.000
_cell.length_b   1.000
_cell.length_c   1.000
_cell.angle_alpha   90.00
_cell.angle_beta   90.00
_cell.angle_gamma   90.00
#
_symmetry.space_group_name_H-M   'P 1'
#
loop_
_entity.id
_entity.type
_entity.pdbx_description
1 polymer ?
#
loop_
_entity_poly.entity_id
_entity_poly.type
_entity_poly.pdbx_seq_one_letter_code
_entity_poly.pdbx_strand_id
1 'polypeptide(L)'
;MARQRKVYARRRLLRGLEKVQAFVDRLVDRATRVGAKAAPYNPFYHLGTLTIFLLVILIVTGVYLTIFYRPGSDRAYLSVLGMDNTWLGSLMRTIHRYASDAIIIVAFLHAWKMLISDRFWGGRWLAWVSGWLMMVVIWIMGLMGFWLVWDQTAQWLTEYFLGLVQGPFAYSILAGGDLAASTYALFVIILFLHIFIPPAIL
;
A
#
# COMPACT_ATOMS: atom_id res chain seq x y z
N MET A 1 -18.57 -23.71 -25.91
CA MET A 1 -18.68 -24.06 -24.47
C MET A 1 -17.81 -25.24 -24.00
N ALA A 2 -17.54 -26.26 -24.82
CA ALA A 2 -16.69 -27.41 -24.43
C ALA A 2 -15.21 -27.07 -24.15
N ARG A 3 -14.67 -26.02 -24.79
CA ARG A 3 -13.27 -25.58 -24.61
C ARG A 3 -13.01 -24.95 -23.23
N GLN A 4 -13.99 -24.26 -22.65
CA GLN A 4 -13.86 -23.69 -21.31
C GLN A 4 -13.95 -24.76 -20.20
N ARG A 5 -14.82 -25.77 -20.35
CA ARG A 5 -14.89 -26.91 -19.41
C ARG A 5 -13.56 -27.66 -19.23
N LYS A 6 -12.76 -27.79 -20.30
CA LYS A 6 -11.44 -28.44 -20.23
C LYS A 6 -10.38 -27.61 -19.48
N VAL A 7 -10.46 -26.28 -19.51
CA VAL A 7 -9.54 -25.39 -18.77
C VAL A 7 -9.80 -25.45 -17.26
N TYR A 8 -11.08 -25.51 -16.86
CA TYR A 8 -11.50 -25.68 -15.45
C TYR A 8 -11.15 -27.07 -14.86
N ALA A 9 -11.08 -28.11 -15.68
CA ALA A 9 -10.78 -29.48 -15.24
C ALA A 9 -9.31 -29.69 -14.86
N ARG A 10 -8.39 -28.85 -15.36
CA ARG A 10 -6.94 -29.08 -15.25
C ARG A 10 -6.28 -28.43 -14.03
N ARG A 11 -7.00 -27.62 -13.25
CA ARG A 11 -6.44 -26.84 -12.14
C ARG A 11 -6.68 -27.50 -10.78
N ARG A 12 -6.10 -28.70 -10.58
CA ARG A 12 -6.17 -29.44 -9.31
C ARG A 12 -5.65 -28.62 -8.12
N LEU A 13 -4.63 -27.78 -8.34
CA LEU A 13 -4.05 -26.89 -7.33
C LEU A 13 -5.02 -25.80 -6.86
N LEU A 14 -5.68 -25.08 -7.77
CA LEU A 14 -6.65 -24.05 -7.39
C LEU A 14 -7.83 -24.64 -6.60
N ARG A 15 -8.33 -25.81 -7.00
CA ARG A 15 -9.39 -26.50 -6.24
C ARG A 15 -8.95 -26.90 -4.83
N GLY A 16 -7.67 -27.22 -4.64
CA GLY A 16 -7.09 -27.46 -3.32
C GLY A 16 -7.09 -26.19 -2.47
N LEU A 17 -6.62 -25.08 -3.05
CA LEU A 17 -6.59 -23.77 -2.39
C LEU A 17 -8.00 -23.24 -2.09
N GLU A 18 -8.97 -23.42 -3.00
CA GLU A 18 -10.38 -23.10 -2.78
C GLU A 18 -10.95 -23.83 -1.57
N LYS A 19 -10.63 -25.12 -1.39
CA LYS A 19 -11.09 -25.89 -0.22
C LYS A 19 -10.49 -25.38 1.08
N VAL A 20 -9.21 -25.00 1.06
CA VAL A 20 -8.53 -24.41 2.23
C VAL A 20 -9.13 -23.04 2.55
N GLN A 21 -9.30 -22.17 1.56
CA GLN A 21 -9.91 -20.87 1.77
C GLN A 21 -11.37 -21.00 2.24
N ALA A 22 -12.16 -21.89 1.65
CA ALA A 22 -13.53 -22.15 2.09
C ALA A 22 -13.59 -22.78 3.49
N PHE A 23 -12.53 -23.45 3.93
CA PHE A 23 -12.40 -23.90 5.32
C PHE A 23 -12.13 -22.72 6.25
N VAL A 24 -11.20 -21.83 5.89
CA VAL A 24 -10.91 -20.59 6.63
C VAL A 24 -12.15 -19.69 6.71
N ASP A 25 -12.85 -19.45 5.60
CA ASP A 25 -14.08 -18.67 5.55
C ASP A 25 -15.14 -19.26 6.46
N ARG A 26 -15.30 -20.60 6.49
CA ARG A 26 -16.24 -21.27 7.41
C ARG A 26 -15.86 -21.12 8.87
N LEU A 27 -14.58 -21.11 9.22
CA LEU A 27 -14.13 -20.86 10.59
C LEU A 27 -14.41 -19.41 11.00
N VAL A 28 -14.12 -18.46 10.11
CA VAL A 28 -14.36 -17.04 10.35
C VAL A 28 -15.85 -16.75 10.43
N ASP A 29 -16.67 -17.35 9.57
CA ASP A 29 -18.13 -17.28 9.65
C ASP A 29 -18.64 -17.85 10.97
N ARG A 30 -18.04 -18.94 11.48
CA ARG A 30 -18.42 -19.51 12.77
C ARG A 30 -18.06 -18.58 13.93
N ALA A 31 -16.93 -17.88 13.86
CA ALA A 31 -16.50 -16.92 14.86
C ALA A 31 -17.27 -15.59 14.80
N THR A 32 -17.70 -15.17 13.60
CA THR A 32 -18.39 -13.88 13.36
C THR A 32 -19.92 -14.01 13.26
N ARG A 33 -20.46 -15.24 13.41
CA ARG A 33 -21.90 -15.49 13.50
C ARG A 33 -22.44 -14.95 14.83
N VAL A 34 -23.31 -13.94 14.73
CA VAL A 34 -24.14 -13.47 15.84
C VAL A 34 -25.59 -13.85 15.52
N GLY A 35 -26.09 -14.89 16.19
CA GLY A 35 -27.47 -15.38 16.03
C GLY A 35 -27.73 -16.20 14.75
N ALA A 36 -28.99 -16.20 14.28
CA ALA A 36 -29.47 -17.04 13.17
C ALA A 36 -29.22 -16.46 11.76
N LYS A 37 -28.62 -15.27 11.63
CA LYS A 37 -28.32 -14.65 10.33
C LYS A 37 -26.97 -15.16 9.80
N ALA A 38 -26.92 -15.49 8.51
CA ALA A 38 -25.67 -15.81 7.81
C ALA A 38 -24.70 -14.63 7.96
N ALA A 39 -23.49 -14.90 8.46
CA ALA A 39 -22.49 -13.95 8.96
C ALA A 39 -22.34 -12.69 8.09
N PRO A 40 -22.99 -11.57 8.44
CA PRO A 40 -22.90 -10.34 7.65
C PRO A 40 -21.61 -9.56 7.92
N TYR A 41 -20.83 -9.95 8.94
CA TYR A 41 -19.65 -9.23 9.42
C TYR A 41 -18.31 -9.89 9.07
N ASN A 42 -18.29 -10.90 8.19
CA ASN A 42 -17.03 -11.53 7.82
C ASN A 42 -16.19 -10.55 6.94
N PRO A 43 -15.03 -10.08 7.43
CA PRO A 43 -14.20 -9.08 6.75
C PRO A 43 -13.64 -9.59 5.41
N PHE A 44 -13.51 -10.91 5.23
CA PHE A 44 -13.06 -11.50 3.97
C PHE A 44 -14.03 -11.21 2.82
N TYR A 45 -15.32 -10.94 3.09
CA TYR A 45 -16.27 -10.52 2.05
C TYR A 45 -16.08 -9.06 1.63
N HIS A 46 -15.58 -8.21 2.54
CA HIS A 46 -15.49 -6.76 2.36
C HIS A 46 -14.07 -6.26 2.08
N LEU A 47 -13.10 -7.14 1.80
CA LEU A 47 -11.70 -6.77 1.56
C LEU A 47 -11.52 -5.63 0.55
N GLY A 48 -12.29 -5.60 -0.54
CA GLY A 48 -12.20 -4.50 -1.52
C GLY A 48 -12.65 -3.16 -0.96
N THR A 49 -13.77 -3.15 -0.24
CA THR A 49 -14.30 -1.96 0.46
C THR A 49 -13.35 -1.52 1.57
N LEU A 50 -12.74 -2.46 2.30
CA LEU A 50 -11.74 -2.18 3.33
C LEU A 50 -10.50 -1.52 2.72
N THR A 51 -10.03 -1.94 1.54
CA THR A 51 -8.91 -1.27 0.84
C THR A 51 -9.23 0.19 0.57
N ILE A 52 -10.43 0.49 0.03
CA ILE A 52 -10.85 1.88 -0.27
C ILE A 52 -11.00 2.68 1.03
N PHE A 53 -11.59 2.09 2.06
CA PHE A 53 -11.74 2.74 3.36
C PHE A 53 -10.39 3.12 3.97
N LEU A 54 -9.41 2.21 3.92
CA LEU A 54 -8.04 2.47 4.38
C LEU A 54 -7.36 3.56 3.54
N LEU A 55 -7.61 3.59 2.22
CA LEU A 55 -7.10 4.65 1.35
C LEU A 55 -7.68 6.02 1.74
N VAL A 56 -8.97 6.11 2.07
CA VAL A 56 -9.59 7.34 2.56
C VAL A 56 -8.97 7.77 3.89
N ILE A 57 -8.75 6.83 4.83
CA ILE A 57 -8.05 7.13 6.09
C ILE A 57 -6.64 7.69 5.81
N LEU A 58 -5.90 7.07 4.90
CA LEU A 58 -4.57 7.52 4.51
C LEU A 58 -4.58 8.92 3.90
N ILE A 59 -5.55 9.24 3.05
CA ILE A 59 -5.70 10.59 2.47
C ILE A 59 -6.00 11.61 3.57
N VAL A 60 -6.97 11.34 4.44
CA VAL A 60 -7.36 12.29 5.51
C VAL A 60 -6.20 12.54 6.49
N THR A 61 -5.57 11.46 6.96
CA THR A 61 -4.43 11.57 7.87
C THR A 61 -3.20 12.16 7.18
N GLY A 62 -2.97 11.85 5.90
CA GLY A 62 -1.89 12.41 5.09
C GLY A 62 -2.03 13.92 4.91
N VAL A 63 -3.23 14.40 4.53
CA VAL A 63 -3.51 15.84 4.43
C VAL A 63 -3.24 16.53 5.76
N TYR A 64 -3.67 15.97 6.89
CA TYR A 64 -3.36 16.52 8.20
C TYR A 64 -1.84 16.63 8.44
N LEU A 65 -1.07 15.56 8.17
CA LEU A 65 0.37 15.56 8.38
C LEU A 65 1.08 16.59 7.49
N THR A 66 0.63 16.78 6.25
CA THR A 66 1.24 17.74 5.32
C THR A 66 1.16 19.19 5.79
N ILE A 67 0.14 19.56 6.56
CA ILE A 67 -0.02 20.92 7.10
C ILE A 67 1.11 21.28 8.08
N PHE A 68 1.60 20.30 8.84
CA PHE A 68 2.63 20.51 9.86
C PHE A 68 4.03 20.10 9.40
N TYR A 69 4.13 19.43 8.26
CA TYR A 69 5.37 18.89 7.73
C TYR A 69 6.24 19.97 7.11
N ARG A 70 7.53 19.98 7.44
CA ARG A 70 8.49 20.95 6.87
C ARG A 70 9.51 20.21 6.00
N PRO A 71 9.45 20.33 4.66
CA PRO A 71 10.41 19.67 3.79
C PRO A 71 11.82 20.27 3.96
N GLY A 72 12.82 19.41 4.04
CA GLY A 72 14.23 19.80 4.15
C GLY A 72 15.05 18.73 4.86
N SER A 73 16.29 18.49 4.44
CA SER A 73 17.18 17.51 5.08
C SER A 73 17.52 17.87 6.53
N ASP A 74 17.51 19.17 6.86
CA ASP A 74 17.76 19.74 8.18
C ASP A 74 16.51 19.78 9.08
N ARG A 75 15.30 19.79 8.49
CA ARG A 75 14.04 20.08 9.22
C ARG A 75 13.00 18.97 9.17
N ALA A 76 13.03 18.07 8.18
CA ALA A 76 12.00 17.06 7.98
C ALA A 76 11.85 16.18 9.23
N TYR A 77 12.95 15.61 9.71
CA TYR A 77 12.95 14.77 10.90
C TYR A 77 12.46 15.54 12.15
N LEU A 78 12.92 16.78 12.35
CA LEU A 78 12.48 17.63 13.46
C LEU A 78 10.99 17.97 13.39
N SER A 79 10.44 18.16 12.18
CA SER A 79 9.01 18.42 12.01
C SER A 79 8.16 17.20 12.38
N VAL A 80 8.63 15.99 12.06
CA VAL A 80 7.98 14.74 12.46
C VAL A 80 8.01 14.55 13.97
N LEU A 81 9.17 14.78 14.62
CA LEU A 81 9.27 14.76 16.08
C LEU A 81 8.38 15.82 16.75
N GLY A 82 8.27 17.01 16.13
CA GLY A 82 7.40 18.08 16.60
C GLY A 82 5.92 17.68 16.63
N MET A 83 5.46 16.86 15.67
CA MET A 83 4.08 16.35 15.64
C MET A 83 3.80 15.37 16.79
N ASP A 84 4.79 14.54 17.15
CA ASP A 84 4.66 13.55 18.22
C ASP A 84 4.47 14.19 19.61
N ASN A 85 4.89 15.45 19.79
CA ASN A 85 4.69 16.19 21.04
C ASN A 85 3.22 16.55 21.32
N THR A 86 2.34 16.45 20.31
CA THR A 86 0.91 16.72 20.47
C THR A 86 0.13 15.41 20.42
N TRP A 87 -0.91 15.28 21.25
CA TRP A 87 -1.74 14.07 21.25
C TRP A 87 -2.36 13.80 19.87
N LEU A 88 -2.90 14.83 19.21
CA LEU A 88 -3.52 14.69 17.90
C LEU A 88 -2.47 14.38 16.80
N GLY A 89 -1.30 15.03 16.83
CA GLY A 89 -0.23 14.76 15.87
C GLY A 89 0.31 13.34 15.98
N SER A 90 0.59 12.89 17.21
CA SER A 90 1.01 11.52 17.49
C SER A 90 -0.05 10.50 17.04
N LEU A 91 -1.34 10.77 17.30
CA LEU A 91 -2.43 9.91 16.88
C LEU A 91 -2.54 9.82 15.35
N MET A 92 -2.55 10.95 14.65
CA MET A 92 -2.67 11.01 13.19
C MET A 92 -1.50 10.30 12.52
N ARG A 93 -0.27 10.50 13.02
CA ARG A 93 0.92 9.82 12.52
C ARG A 93 0.86 8.31 12.75
N THR A 94 0.43 7.89 13.94
CA THR A 94 0.27 6.48 14.28
C THR A 94 -0.77 5.81 13.39
N ILE A 95 -1.95 6.44 13.21
CA ILE A 95 -2.99 5.95 12.31
C ILE A 95 -2.47 5.87 10.88
N HIS A 96 -1.80 6.91 10.38
CA HIS A 96 -1.27 6.92 9.01
C HIS A 96 -0.29 5.78 8.78
N ARG A 97 0.64 5.54 9.74
CA ARG A 97 1.61 4.46 9.66
C ARG A 97 0.95 3.07 9.65
N TYR A 98 0.08 2.79 10.61
CA TYR A 98 -0.57 1.48 10.68
C TYR A 98 -1.60 1.26 9.56
N ALA A 99 -2.26 2.31 9.08
CA ALA A 99 -3.15 2.23 7.91
C ALA A 99 -2.37 1.91 6.63
N SER A 100 -1.12 2.40 6.50
CA SER A 100 -0.24 2.09 5.38
C SER A 100 0.15 0.61 5.36
N ASP A 101 0.46 0.03 6.52
CA ASP A 101 0.75 -1.41 6.61
C ASP A 101 -0.52 -2.24 6.35
N ALA A 102 -1.65 -1.81 6.91
CA ALA A 102 -2.93 -2.49 6.75
C ALA A 102 -3.42 -2.50 5.30
N ILE A 103 -3.28 -1.41 4.54
CA ILE A 103 -3.77 -1.36 3.15
C ILE A 103 -3.02 -2.35 2.26
N ILE A 104 -1.70 -2.52 2.47
CA ILE A 104 -0.89 -3.48 1.72
C ILE A 104 -1.37 -4.91 2.01
N ILE A 105 -1.57 -5.25 3.29
CA ILE A 105 -2.05 -6.58 3.70
C ILE A 105 -3.46 -6.84 3.15
N VAL A 106 -4.39 -5.91 3.32
CA VAL A 106 -5.79 -6.06 2.88
C VAL A 106 -5.87 -6.14 1.35
N ALA A 107 -5.12 -5.31 0.63
CA ALA A 107 -5.05 -5.37 -0.83
C ALA A 107 -4.46 -6.70 -1.31
N PHE A 108 -3.42 -7.23 -0.64
CA PHE A 108 -2.87 -8.54 -0.95
C PHE A 108 -3.88 -9.66 -0.72
N LEU A 109 -4.58 -9.64 0.42
CA LEU A 109 -5.67 -10.59 0.70
C LEU A 109 -6.80 -10.48 -0.32
N HIS A 110 -7.13 -9.26 -0.78
CA HIS A 110 -8.11 -9.04 -1.83
C HIS A 110 -7.68 -9.69 -3.15
N ALA A 111 -6.44 -9.47 -3.59
CA ALA A 111 -5.88 -10.08 -4.79
C ALA A 111 -5.82 -11.61 -4.68
N TRP A 112 -5.40 -12.13 -3.52
CA TRP A 112 -5.37 -13.55 -3.22
C TRP A 112 -6.76 -14.21 -3.32
N LYS A 113 -7.78 -13.57 -2.74
CA LYS A 113 -9.17 -14.03 -2.84
C LYS A 113 -9.66 -14.07 -4.29
N MET A 114 -9.33 -13.05 -5.09
CA MET A 114 -9.73 -13.01 -6.50
C MET A 114 -9.03 -14.09 -7.34
N LEU A 115 -7.77 -14.41 -7.01
CA LEU A 115 -7.02 -15.50 -7.63
C LEU A 115 -7.64 -16.87 -7.34
N ILE A 116 -7.93 -17.16 -6.07
CA ILE A 116 -8.50 -18.44 -5.65
C ILE A 116 -9.94 -18.60 -6.13
N SER A 117 -10.72 -17.53 -6.15
CA SER A 117 -12.11 -17.57 -6.65
C SER A 117 -12.20 -17.67 -8.18
N ASP A 118 -11.07 -17.83 -8.87
CA ASP A 118 -10.93 -17.85 -10.33
C ASP A 118 -11.57 -16.63 -11.03
N ARG A 119 -11.59 -15.47 -10.34
CA ARG A 119 -12.21 -14.22 -10.81
C ARG A 119 -11.23 -13.31 -11.57
N PHE A 120 -10.14 -13.85 -12.11
CA PHE A 120 -9.10 -13.08 -12.81
C PHE A 120 -9.16 -13.17 -14.34
N TRP A 121 -9.89 -14.13 -14.93
CA TRP A 121 -9.95 -14.33 -16.38
C TRP A 121 -11.33 -14.03 -16.99
N GLY A 122 -11.44 -14.09 -18.32
CA GLY A 122 -12.65 -13.70 -19.06
C GLY A 122 -12.83 -12.17 -19.14
N GLY A 123 -14.07 -11.67 -19.04
CA GLY A 123 -14.37 -10.23 -19.12
C GLY A 123 -13.80 -9.37 -17.97
N ARG A 124 -13.13 -9.98 -16.99
CA ARG A 124 -12.57 -9.31 -15.80
C ARG A 124 -11.03 -9.17 -15.86
N TRP A 125 -10.41 -9.52 -16.98
CA TRP A 125 -8.95 -9.48 -17.13
C TRP A 125 -8.38 -8.07 -16.96
N LEU A 126 -9.10 -7.04 -17.43
CA LEU A 126 -8.71 -5.64 -17.23
C LEU A 126 -8.68 -5.27 -15.75
N ALA A 127 -9.72 -5.65 -15.00
CA ALA A 127 -9.80 -5.41 -13.56
C ALA A 127 -8.70 -6.14 -12.78
N TRP A 128 -8.26 -7.31 -13.26
CA TRP A 128 -7.15 -8.05 -12.66
C TRP A 128 -5.81 -7.34 -12.88
N VAL A 129 -5.51 -6.96 -14.13
CA VAL A 129 -4.27 -6.25 -14.46
C VAL A 129 -4.22 -4.88 -13.79
N SER A 130 -5.32 -4.12 -13.79
CA SER A 130 -5.41 -2.84 -13.10
C SER A 130 -5.25 -3.00 -11.59
N GLY A 131 -5.75 -4.09 -11.00
CA GLY A 131 -5.55 -4.41 -9.59
C GLY A 131 -4.08 -4.63 -9.23
N TRP A 132 -3.33 -5.36 -10.05
CA TRP A 132 -1.87 -5.51 -9.87
C TRP A 132 -1.12 -4.20 -10.04
N LEU A 133 -1.49 -3.40 -11.04
CA LEU A 133 -0.90 -2.07 -11.23
C LEU A 133 -1.13 -1.19 -10.00
N MET A 134 -2.35 -1.16 -9.47
CA MET A 134 -2.67 -0.41 -8.24
C MET A 134 -1.93 -0.93 -7.02
N MET A 135 -1.73 -2.25 -6.90
CA MET A 135 -0.92 -2.82 -5.82
C MET A 135 0.51 -2.29 -5.84
N VAL A 136 1.12 -2.27 -7.02
CA VAL A 136 2.49 -1.75 -7.20
C VAL A 136 2.53 -0.26 -6.87
N VAL A 137 1.55 0.52 -7.33
CA VAL A 137 1.45 1.94 -6.98
C VAL A 137 1.37 2.11 -5.46
N ILE A 138 0.43 1.45 -4.77
CA ILE A 138 0.28 1.54 -3.30
C ILE A 138 1.59 1.16 -2.59
N TRP A 139 2.30 0.15 -3.06
CA TRP A 139 3.57 -0.26 -2.48
C TRP A 139 4.66 0.80 -2.64
N ILE A 140 4.78 1.40 -3.84
CA ILE A 140 5.68 2.53 -4.09
C ILE A 140 5.30 3.73 -3.22
N MET A 141 4.00 4.03 -3.08
CA MET A 141 3.52 5.10 -2.21
C MET A 141 3.97 4.90 -0.76
N GLY A 142 3.89 3.68 -0.23
CA GLY A 142 4.38 3.34 1.11
C GLY A 142 5.89 3.57 1.27
N LEU A 143 6.69 3.18 0.27
CA LEU A 143 8.14 3.44 0.26
C LEU A 143 8.47 4.94 0.24
N MET A 144 7.73 5.71 -0.56
CA MET A 144 7.90 7.16 -0.63
C MET A 144 7.57 7.83 0.71
N GLY A 145 6.51 7.38 1.39
CA GLY A 145 6.17 7.87 2.74
C GLY A 145 7.26 7.57 3.78
N PHE A 146 7.90 6.40 3.67
CA PHE A 146 9.04 6.04 4.53
C PHE A 146 10.22 7.00 4.35
N TRP A 147 10.54 7.37 3.09
CA TRP A 147 11.60 8.35 2.82
C TRP A 147 11.32 9.74 3.40
N LEU A 148 10.06 10.16 3.48
CA LEU A 148 9.68 11.47 4.04
C LEU A 148 9.95 11.59 5.55
N VAL A 149 10.13 10.49 6.29
CA VAL A 149 10.48 10.58 7.72
C VAL A 149 11.92 11.09 7.90
N TRP A 150 12.81 10.77 6.96
CA TRP A 150 14.21 11.15 6.95
C TRP A 150 14.99 10.80 8.24
N ASP A 151 14.63 9.67 8.86
CA ASP A 151 15.37 9.12 10.01
C ASP A 151 16.66 8.40 9.57
N GLN A 152 17.46 7.94 10.53
CA GLN A 152 18.74 7.29 10.25
C GLN A 152 18.58 6.05 9.36
N THR A 153 17.47 5.31 9.49
CA THR A 153 17.19 4.13 8.65
C THR A 153 16.84 4.53 7.22
N ALA A 154 16.02 5.58 7.04
CA ALA A 154 15.70 6.12 5.71
C ALA A 154 16.94 6.67 4.99
N GLN A 155 17.85 7.33 5.72
CA GLN A 155 19.13 7.82 5.18
C GLN A 155 20.03 6.66 4.72
N TRP A 156 20.26 5.66 5.58
CA TRP A 156 21.02 4.46 5.23
C TRP A 156 20.45 3.70 4.03
N LEU A 157 19.13 3.54 3.99
CA LEU A 157 18.46 2.86 2.87
C LEU A 157 18.64 3.64 1.57
N THR A 158 18.60 4.98 1.63
CA THR A 158 18.82 5.86 0.48
C THR A 158 20.26 5.72 -0.04
N GLU A 159 21.25 5.77 0.84
CA GLU A 159 22.66 5.56 0.50
C GLU A 159 22.90 4.19 -0.14
N TYR A 160 22.31 3.14 0.43
CA TYR A 160 22.38 1.78 -0.12
C TYR A 160 21.77 1.68 -1.52
N PHE A 161 20.58 2.26 -1.74
CA PHE A 161 19.95 2.28 -3.07
C PHE A 161 20.77 3.07 -4.08
N LEU A 162 21.29 4.24 -3.71
CA LEU A 162 22.18 5.02 -4.57
C LEU A 162 23.44 4.23 -4.93
N GLY A 163 24.00 3.47 -3.97
CA GLY A 163 25.13 2.57 -4.18
C GLY A 163 24.81 1.32 -5.01
N LEU A 164 23.55 0.88 -5.10
CA LEU A 164 23.11 -0.23 -5.96
C LEU A 164 22.86 0.24 -7.40
N VAL A 165 22.36 1.47 -7.56
CA VAL A 165 21.90 2.03 -8.84
C VAL A 165 23.03 2.77 -9.58
N GLN A 166 24.32 2.43 -9.35
CA GLN A 166 25.54 3.04 -9.95
C GLN A 166 25.58 3.02 -11.49
N GLY A 167 24.65 3.73 -12.12
CA GLY A 167 24.45 3.86 -13.56
C GLY A 167 24.01 5.28 -13.91
N PRO A 168 23.86 5.61 -15.20
CA PRO A 168 23.69 6.99 -15.68
C PRO A 168 22.57 7.79 -15.01
N PHE A 169 21.52 7.11 -14.54
CA PHE A 169 20.39 7.71 -13.81
C PHE A 169 20.74 8.17 -12.39
N ALA A 170 21.59 7.43 -11.66
CA ALA A 170 22.11 7.87 -10.37
C ALA A 170 23.06 9.07 -10.54
N TYR A 171 23.87 9.05 -11.60
CA TYR A 171 24.72 10.19 -11.95
C TYR A 171 23.90 11.42 -12.36
N SER A 172 22.76 11.33 -13.06
CA SER A 172 21.98 12.54 -13.38
C SER A 172 21.34 13.20 -12.14
N ILE A 173 21.11 12.43 -11.06
CA ILE A 173 20.63 12.95 -9.78
C ILE A 173 21.79 13.49 -8.93
N LEU A 174 22.98 12.88 -8.99
CA LEU A 174 24.14 13.21 -8.15
C LEU A 174 25.20 14.12 -8.81
N ALA A 175 25.23 14.24 -10.14
CA ALA A 175 26.30 14.91 -10.90
C ALA A 175 26.15 16.43 -10.99
N GLY A 176 25.21 17.03 -10.26
CA GLY A 176 25.01 18.49 -10.20
C GLY A 176 25.97 19.23 -9.24
N GLY A 177 26.82 18.51 -8.50
CA GLY A 177 27.91 19.11 -7.70
C GLY A 177 27.57 19.53 -6.28
N ASP A 178 26.30 19.46 -5.86
CA ASP A 178 25.90 19.62 -4.46
C ASP A 178 24.92 18.52 -4.05
N LEU A 179 25.43 17.54 -3.31
CA LEU A 179 24.66 16.41 -2.80
C LEU A 179 23.47 16.89 -1.96
N ALA A 180 23.62 17.98 -1.21
CA ALA A 180 22.56 18.52 -0.37
C ALA A 180 21.41 19.11 -1.21
N ALA A 181 21.73 19.83 -2.30
CA ALA A 181 20.74 20.38 -3.22
C ALA A 181 19.99 19.28 -3.98
N SER A 182 20.70 18.25 -4.46
CA SER A 182 20.10 17.09 -5.12
C SER A 182 19.18 16.31 -4.19
N THR A 183 19.61 16.07 -2.94
CA THR A 183 18.78 15.41 -1.93
C THR A 183 17.52 16.21 -1.62
N TYR A 184 17.62 17.54 -1.49
CA TYR A 184 16.46 18.41 -1.27
C TYR A 184 15.47 18.36 -2.43
N ALA A 185 15.94 18.43 -3.68
CA ALA A 185 15.08 18.36 -4.86
C ALA A 185 14.33 17.03 -4.95
N LEU A 186 15.02 15.90 -4.71
CA LEU A 186 14.38 14.58 -4.63
C LEU A 186 13.31 14.52 -3.55
N PHE A 187 13.60 15.10 -2.38
CA PHE A 187 12.68 15.12 -1.25
C PHE A 187 11.38 15.85 -1.60
N VAL A 188 11.48 16.99 -2.29
CA VAL A 188 10.34 17.75 -2.77
C VAL A 188 9.56 16.95 -3.81
N ILE A 189 10.23 16.35 -4.81
CA ILE A 189 9.58 15.52 -5.84
C ILE A 189 8.82 14.35 -5.19
N ILE A 190 9.46 13.63 -4.26
CA ILE A 190 8.86 12.52 -3.53
C ILE A 190 7.66 13.01 -2.73
N LEU A 191 7.75 14.16 -2.05
CA LEU A 191 6.65 14.75 -1.31
C LEU A 191 5.44 15.04 -2.23
N PHE A 192 5.65 15.70 -3.37
CA PHE A 192 4.59 15.99 -4.32
C PHE A 192 3.92 14.72 -4.85
N LEU A 193 4.72 13.76 -5.33
CA LEU A 193 4.19 12.48 -5.80
C LEU A 193 3.44 11.74 -4.68
N HIS A 194 3.96 11.77 -3.44
CA HIS A 194 3.35 11.09 -2.31
C HIS A 194 1.97 11.68 -1.93
N ILE A 195 1.80 12.99 -2.08
CA ILE A 195 0.57 13.71 -1.75
C ILE A 195 -0.46 13.63 -2.88
N PHE A 196 -0.03 13.80 -4.14
CA PHE A 196 -0.96 14.00 -5.26
C PHE A 196 -1.39 12.70 -5.95
N ILE A 197 -0.60 11.62 -5.88
CA ILE A 197 -0.98 10.35 -6.52
C ILE A 197 -2.18 9.69 -5.82
N PRO A 198 -2.26 9.55 -4.48
CA PRO A 198 -3.35 8.81 -3.84
C PRO A 198 -4.76 9.36 -4.12
N PRO A 199 -4.98 10.68 -4.11
CA PRO A 199 -6.27 11.25 -4.51
C PRO A 199 -6.57 11.10 -6.00
N ALA A 200 -5.54 11.04 -6.87
CA ALA A 200 -5.72 10.94 -8.32
C ALA A 200 -6.08 9.53 -8.79
N ILE A 201 -5.76 8.50 -8.00
CA ILE A 201 -6.04 7.09 -8.32
C ILE A 201 -7.31 6.55 -7.65
N LEU A 202 -7.97 7.35 -6.80
CA LEU A 202 -9.27 7.04 -6.19
C LEU A 202 -10.39 7.15 -7.23
#